data_AF-A0A960QHX2-F1
#
_entry.id   AF-A0A960QHX2-F1
#
_cell.length_a   1.000
_cell.length_b   1.000
_cell.length_c   1.000
_cell.angle_alpha   90.00
_cell.angle_beta   90.00
_cell.angle_gamma   90.00
#
_symmetry.space_group_name_H-M   'P 1'
#
loop_
_entity.id
_entity.type
_entity.pdbx_description
1 polymer ?
#
loop_
_entity_poly.entity_id
_entity_poly.type
_entity_poly.pdbx_seq_one_letter_code
_entity_poly.pdbx_strand_id
1 'polypeptide(L)'
;MMLTLIKLAFSAGIIYLVNEVVIRHSRPALGSLIASLPLVSLITFVWIFYGMKENPEARTEKLAAHSAGVFWFVLPSLPMFLIFPWLLRRGMPFWPNLLLCCFITMLLYALMAVILKRFGVEI
;
A
#
# COMPACT_ATOMS: atom_id res chain seq x y z
N MET A 1 -15.64 16.76 9.67
CA MET A 1 -15.54 17.31 8.30
C MET A 1 -14.17 17.95 8.03
N MET A 2 -13.72 18.93 8.82
CA MET A 2 -12.42 19.60 8.61
C MET A 2 -11.20 18.65 8.67
N LEU A 3 -11.15 17.74 9.66
CA LEU A 3 -10.09 16.73 9.74
C LEU A 3 -10.08 15.75 8.55
N THR A 4 -11.25 15.45 7.97
CA THR A 4 -11.37 14.57 6.80
C THR A 4 -10.74 15.24 5.57
N LEU A 5 -10.98 16.54 5.38
CA LEU A 5 -10.38 17.30 4.28
C LEU A 5 -8.86 17.34 4.39
N ILE A 6 -8.33 17.53 5.60
CA ILE A 6 -6.87 17.50 5.84
C ILE A 6 -6.28 16.13 5.48
N LYS A 7 -6.93 15.03 5.90
CA LYS A 7 -6.49 13.67 5.54
C LYS A 7 -6.45 13.46 4.04
N LEU A 8 -7.50 13.87 3.33
CA LEU A 8 -7.58 13.75 1.87
C LEU A 8 -6.49 14.59 1.18
N ALA A 9 -6.27 15.83 1.63
CA ALA A 9 -5.24 16.70 1.08
C ALA A 9 -3.83 16.11 1.25
N PHE A 10 -3.52 15.54 2.42
CA PHE A 10 -2.23 14.85 2.64
C PHE A 10 -2.07 13.61 1.75
N SER A 11 -3.11 12.78 1.64
CA SER A 11 -3.08 11.60 0.77
C SER A 11 -2.88 11.97 -0.70
N ALA A 12 -3.60 12.98 -1.19
CA ALA A 12 -3.44 13.49 -2.56
C ALA A 12 -2.05 14.14 -2.75
N GLY A 13 -1.53 14.83 -1.73
CA GLY A 13 -0.21 15.45 -1.75
C GLY A 13 0.92 14.45 -1.94
N ILE A 14 0.82 13.24 -1.36
CA ILE A 14 1.81 12.17 -1.56
C ILE A 14 1.81 11.71 -3.02
N ILE A 15 0.63 11.50 -3.61
CA ILE A 15 0.50 11.11 -5.02
C ILE A 15 1.10 12.19 -5.93
N TYR A 16 0.76 13.45 -5.65
CA TYR A 16 1.32 14.60 -6.36
C TYR A 16 2.84 14.64 -6.26
N LEU A 17 3.41 14.47 -5.07
CA LEU A 17 4.86 14.49 -4.84
C LEU A 17 5.59 13.42 -5.65
N VAL A 18 5.08 12.18 -5.63
CA VAL A 18 5.68 11.08 -6.42
C VAL A 18 5.61 11.41 -7.91
N ASN A 19 4.45 11.87 -8.39
CA ASN A 19 4.27 12.26 -9.79
C ASN A 19 5.23 13.38 -10.21
N GLU A 20 5.38 14.40 -9.36
CA GLU A 20 6.26 15.54 -9.60
C GLU A 20 7.75 15.12 -9.67
N VAL A 21 8.18 14.21 -8.81
CA VAL A 21 9.56 13.70 -8.80
C VAL A 21 9.83 12.83 -10.04
N VAL A 22 8.88 11.99 -10.43
CA VAL A 22 9.02 11.09 -11.58
C VAL A 22 8.92 11.85 -12.90
N ILE A 23 7.87 12.63 -13.11
CA ILE A 23 7.57 13.30 -14.38
C ILE A 23 8.33 14.62 -14.51
N ARG A 24 8.15 15.55 -13.56
CA ARG A 24 8.71 16.90 -13.69
C ARG A 24 10.22 16.94 -13.46
N HIS A 25 10.72 16.17 -12.49
CA HIS A 25 12.15 16.15 -12.17
C HIS A 25 12.91 15.02 -12.88
N SER A 26 12.24 14.12 -13.62
CA SER A 26 12.85 12.99 -14.34
C SER A 26 13.74 12.10 -13.45
N ARG A 27 13.37 11.91 -12.17
CA ARG A 27 14.12 11.09 -11.19
C ARG A 27 13.31 9.87 -10.74
N PRO A 28 13.16 8.84 -11.60
CA PRO A 28 12.34 7.67 -11.29
C PRO A 28 12.85 6.89 -10.07
N ALA A 29 14.17 6.85 -9.84
CA ALA A 29 14.74 6.19 -8.66
C ALA A 29 14.29 6.83 -7.34
N LEU A 30 14.34 8.17 -7.23
CA LEU A 30 13.84 8.88 -6.05
C LEU A 30 12.32 8.75 -5.91
N GLY A 31 11.59 8.80 -7.02
CA GLY A 31 10.15 8.55 -7.02
C GLY A 31 9.80 7.16 -6.48
N SER A 32 10.56 6.14 -6.87
CA SER A 32 10.39 4.76 -6.38
C SER A 32 10.73 4.60 -4.90
N LEU A 33 11.74 5.33 -4.39
CA LEU A 33 12.07 5.37 -2.97
C LEU A 33 10.94 5.99 -2.15
N ILE A 34 10.40 7.13 -2.61
CA ILE A 34 9.28 7.79 -1.93
C ILE A 34 8.04 6.88 -1.94
N ALA A 35 7.76 6.24 -3.08
CA ALA A 35 6.62 5.35 -3.23
C ALA A 35 6.76 4.03 -2.43
N SER A 36 7.98 3.57 -2.15
CA SER A 36 8.20 2.35 -1.35
C SER A 36 8.08 2.58 0.15
N LEU A 37 8.15 3.83 0.61
CA LEU A 37 7.90 4.16 2.01
C LEU A 37 6.42 3.86 2.36
N PRO A 38 6.14 3.25 3.53
CA PRO A 38 4.79 2.93 3.96
C PRO A 38 4.06 4.19 4.49
N LEU A 39 4.11 5.30 3.76
CA LEU A 39 3.59 6.60 4.19
C LEU A 39 2.10 6.54 4.53
N VAL A 40 1.31 5.84 3.71
CA VAL A 40 -0.13 5.64 3.96
C VAL A 40 -0.35 4.91 5.28
N SER A 41 0.41 3.84 5.55
CA SER A 41 0.32 3.08 6.79
C SER A 41 0.77 3.91 8.00
N LEU A 42 1.89 4.62 7.90
CA LEU A 42 2.40 5.48 8.97
C LEU A 42 1.39 6.57 9.34
N ILE A 43 0.83 7.25 8.34
CA ILE A 43 -0.22 8.26 8.54
C ILE A 43 -1.46 7.63 9.19
N THR A 44 -1.86 6.43 8.73
CA THR A 44 -2.98 5.69 9.30
C THR A 44 -2.74 5.33 10.76
N PHE A 45 -1.53 4.88 11.13
CA PHE A 45 -1.18 4.57 12.53
C PHE A 45 -1.32 5.80 13.42
N VAL A 46 -0.84 6.96 12.98
CA VAL A 46 -0.98 8.23 13.71
C VAL A 46 -2.47 8.58 13.92
N TRP A 47 -3.28 8.44 12.87
CA TRP A 47 -4.72 8.72 12.99
C TRP A 47 -5.45 7.76 13.91
N ILE A 48 -5.14 6.47 13.84
CA ILE A 48 -5.73 5.48 14.74
C ILE A 48 -5.29 5.77 16.18
N PHE A 49 -4.02 6.12 16.38
CA PHE A 49 -3.48 6.43 17.70
C PHE A 49 -4.22 7.59 18.37
N TYR A 50 -4.41 8.70 17.65
CA TYR A 50 -5.14 9.85 18.17
C TYR A 50 -6.67 9.69 18.14
N GLY A 51 -7.20 8.84 17.28
CA GLY A 51 -8.64 8.57 17.17
C GLY A 51 -9.18 7.67 18.28
N MET A 52 -8.33 6.81 18.86
CA MET A 52 -8.71 5.91 19.96
C MET A 52 -8.06 6.34 21.29
N LYS A 53 -8.20 7.61 21.65
CA LYS A 53 -7.68 8.14 22.93
C LYS A 53 -8.37 7.53 24.14
N GLU A 54 -9.68 7.27 24.03
CA GLU A 54 -10.54 6.85 25.14
C GLU A 54 -10.34 5.40 25.56
N ASN A 55 -9.74 4.55 24.71
CA ASN A 55 -9.52 3.13 25.03
C ASN A 55 -8.08 2.68 24.69
N PRO A 56 -7.10 2.91 25.59
CA PRO A 56 -5.67 2.70 25.34
C PRO A 56 -5.26 1.24 25.04
N GLU A 57 -5.89 0.27 25.68
CA GLU A 57 -5.58 -1.15 25.50
C GLU A 57 -6.04 -1.64 24.13
N ALA A 58 -7.32 -1.40 23.79
CA ALA A 58 -7.87 -1.72 22.48
C ALA A 58 -7.15 -0.98 21.33
N ARG A 59 -6.60 0.22 21.59
CA ARG A 59 -5.77 0.96 20.63
C ARG A 59 -4.50 0.20 20.30
N THR A 60 -3.78 -0.30 21.31
CA THR A 60 -2.51 -1.00 21.13
C THR A 60 -2.69 -2.28 20.34
N GLU A 61 -3.70 -3.08 20.71
CA GLU A 61 -4.01 -4.33 20.02
C GLU A 61 -4.38 -4.08 18.55
N LYS A 62 -5.26 -3.11 18.26
CA LYS A 62 -5.64 -2.75 16.88
C LYS A 62 -4.46 -2.24 16.06
N LEU A 63 -3.56 -1.43 16.65
CA LEU A 63 -2.34 -0.99 15.95
C LEU A 63 -1.43 -2.18 15.62
N ALA A 64 -1.22 -3.08 16.58
CA ALA A 64 -0.39 -4.26 16.40
C ALA A 64 -0.97 -5.16 15.30
N ALA A 65 -2.25 -5.53 15.41
CA ALA A 65 -2.95 -6.35 14.44
C ALA A 65 -2.93 -5.72 13.04
N HIS A 66 -3.23 -4.41 12.93
CA HIS A 66 -3.22 -3.72 11.64
C HIS A 66 -1.81 -3.67 11.03
N SER A 67 -0.77 -3.42 11.82
CA SER A 67 0.61 -3.41 11.32
C SER A 67 1.09 -4.79 10.85
N ALA A 68 0.74 -5.85 11.59
CA ALA A 68 1.00 -7.23 11.18
C ALA A 68 0.24 -7.59 9.90
N GLY A 69 -1.03 -7.17 9.78
CA GLY A 69 -1.82 -7.36 8.56
C GLY A 69 -1.21 -6.65 7.36
N VAL A 70 -0.77 -5.39 7.51
CA VAL A 70 -0.05 -4.67 6.44
C VAL A 70 1.19 -5.44 6.00
N PHE A 71 1.99 -5.97 6.93
CA PHE A 71 3.17 -6.77 6.60
C PHE A 71 2.82 -7.96 5.70
N TRP A 72 1.81 -8.75 6.08
CA TRP A 72 1.40 -9.91 5.31
C TRP A 72 0.84 -9.57 3.93
N PHE A 73 0.06 -8.50 3.81
CA PHE A 73 -0.54 -8.09 2.53
C PHE A 73 0.41 -7.34 1.60
N VAL A 74 1.55 -6.83 2.09
CA VAL A 74 2.60 -6.28 1.21
C VAL A 74 3.24 -7.40 0.37
N LEU A 75 3.50 -8.58 0.95
CA LEU A 75 4.15 -9.70 0.26
C LEU A 75 3.48 -10.09 -1.08
N PRO A 76 2.16 -10.34 -1.14
CA PRO A 76 1.51 -10.70 -2.40
C PRO A 76 1.41 -9.54 -3.40
N SER A 77 1.69 -8.30 -3.00
CA SER A 77 1.76 -7.14 -3.91
C SER A 77 3.12 -7.01 -4.62
N LEU A 78 4.21 -7.54 -4.03
CA LEU A 78 5.56 -7.42 -4.55
C LEU A 78 5.75 -7.98 -5.97
N PRO A 79 5.17 -9.14 -6.35
CA PRO A 79 5.35 -9.70 -7.69
C PRO A 79 4.93 -8.75 -8.81
N MET A 80 3.92 -7.92 -8.60
CA MET A 80 3.48 -6.93 -9.59
C MET A 80 4.61 -5.98 -10.00
N PHE A 81 5.45 -5.55 -9.06
CA PHE A 81 6.56 -4.63 -9.32
C PHE A 81 7.67 -5.25 -10.19
N LEU A 82 7.65 -6.58 -10.38
CA LEU A 82 8.55 -7.29 -11.29
C LEU A 82 7.85 -7.65 -12.61
N ILE A 83 6.62 -8.16 -12.52
CA ILE A 83 5.82 -8.61 -13.67
C ILE A 83 5.48 -7.43 -14.58
N PHE A 84 5.01 -6.32 -14.01
CA PHE A 84 4.58 -5.14 -14.77
C PHE A 84 5.69 -4.56 -15.66
N PRO A 85 6.89 -4.21 -15.14
CA PRO A 85 7.96 -3.71 -16.00
C PRO A 85 8.52 -4.78 -16.95
N TRP A 86 8.47 -6.07 -16.59
CA TRP A 86 8.88 -7.15 -17.50
C TRP A 86 7.95 -7.27 -18.72
N LEU A 87 6.63 -7.23 -18.50
CA LEU A 87 5.63 -7.23 -19.57
C LEU A 87 5.70 -5.97 -20.44
N LEU A 88 5.92 -4.79 -19.83
CA LEU A 88 6.12 -3.54 -20.58
C LEU A 88 7.32 -3.65 -21.52
N ARG A 89 8.46 -4.19 -21.04
CA ARG A 89 9.67 -4.39 -21.85
C ARG A 89 9.48 -5.43 -22.97
N ARG A 90 8.49 -6.31 -22.86
CA ARG A 90 8.09 -7.26 -23.93
C ARG A 90 7.10 -6.68 -24.93
N GLY A 91 6.75 -5.39 -24.81
CA GLY A 91 5.86 -4.71 -25.75
C GLY A 91 4.37 -4.87 -25.45
N MET A 92 3.99 -5.43 -24.30
CA MET A 92 2.59 -5.47 -23.90
C MET A 92 2.10 -4.03 -23.62
N PRO A 93 0.95 -3.59 -24.19
CA PRO A 93 0.43 -2.26 -23.94
C PRO A 93 0.10 -2.01 -22.46
N PHE A 94 0.17 -0.76 -22.02
CA PHE A 94 0.00 -0.35 -20.62
C PHE A 94 -1.29 -0.88 -19.98
N TRP A 95 -2.46 -0.61 -20.59
CA TRP A 95 -3.76 -0.92 -19.98
C TRP A 95 -4.00 -2.43 -19.79
N PRO A 96 -3.81 -3.29 -20.82
CA PRO A 96 -3.88 -4.74 -20.63
C PRO A 96 -2.88 -5.27 -19.60
N ASN A 97 -1.65 -4.75 -19.59
CA ASN A 97 -0.64 -5.16 -18.62
C ASN A 97 -1.06 -4.80 -17.18
N LEU A 98 -1.56 -3.59 -16.96
CA LEU A 98 -2.05 -3.14 -15.67
C LEU A 98 -3.20 -4.04 -15.18
N LEU A 99 -4.19 -4.30 -16.03
CA LEU A 99 -5.33 -5.17 -15.69
C LEU A 99 -4.88 -6.60 -15.32
N LEU A 100 -3.96 -7.17 -16.09
CA LEU A 100 -3.40 -8.49 -15.80
C LEU A 100 -2.66 -8.51 -14.46
N CYS A 101 -1.84 -7.50 -14.19
CA CYS A 101 -1.14 -7.37 -12.92
C CYS A 101 -2.09 -7.21 -11.72
N CYS A 102 -3.15 -6.42 -11.87
CA CYS A 102 -4.20 -6.29 -10.85
C CYS A 102 -4.89 -7.65 -10.59
N PHE A 103 -5.23 -8.38 -11.66
CA PHE A 103 -5.84 -9.70 -11.54
C PHE A 103 -4.94 -10.70 -10.82
N ILE A 104 -3.66 -10.78 -11.21
CA ILE A 104 -2.66 -11.63 -10.53
C ILE A 104 -2.54 -11.26 -9.05
N THR A 105 -2.46 -9.96 -8.73
CA THR A 105 -2.33 -9.49 -7.34
C THR A 105 -3.55 -9.88 -6.51
N MET A 106 -4.77 -9.75 -7.04
CA MET A 106 -5.99 -10.18 -6.35
C MET A 106 -5.98 -11.69 -6.04
N LEU A 107 -5.53 -12.52 -6.99
CA LEU A 107 -5.39 -13.96 -6.76
C LEU A 107 -4.35 -14.27 -5.68
N LEU A 108 -3.21 -13.58 -5.70
CA LEU A 108 -2.18 -13.74 -4.67
C LEU A 108 -2.67 -13.31 -3.29
N TYR A 109 -3.49 -12.26 -3.20
CA TYR A 109 -4.10 -11.84 -1.93
C TYR A 109 -5.05 -12.91 -1.38
N ALA A 110 -5.90 -13.49 -2.23
CA ALA A 110 -6.79 -14.57 -1.84
C ALA A 110 -6.01 -15.81 -1.38
N LEU A 111 -4.94 -16.19 -2.10
CA LEU A 111 -4.05 -17.29 -1.70
C LEU A 111 -3.37 -17.01 -0.36
N MET A 112 -2.86 -15.79 -0.17
CA MET A 112 -2.21 -15.39 1.09
C MET A 112 -3.18 -15.49 2.27
N ALA A 113 -4.42 -15.00 2.12
CA ALA A 113 -5.44 -15.11 3.15
C ALA A 113 -5.77 -16.58 3.51
N VAL A 114 -5.86 -17.47 2.52
CA VAL A 114 -6.08 -18.91 2.74
C VAL A 114 -4.90 -19.54 3.47
N ILE A 115 -3.67 -19.19 3.10
CA ILE A 115 -2.45 -19.69 3.74
C ILE A 115 -2.41 -19.25 5.20
N LEU A 116 -2.60 -17.96 5.48
CA LEU A 116 -2.54 -17.40 6.84
C LEU A 116 -3.58 -18.01 7.76
N LYS A 117 -4.81 -18.20 7.26
CA LYS A 117 -5.86 -18.93 7.99
C LYS A 117 -5.43 -20.35 8.37
N ARG A 118 -4.71 -21.08 7.51
CA ARG A 118 -4.23 -22.44 7.82
C ARG A 118 -3.16 -22.46 8.92
N PHE A 119 -2.40 -21.37 9.07
CA PHE A 119 -1.40 -21.21 10.12
C PHE A 119 -1.96 -20.56 11.40
N GLY A 120 -3.28 -20.37 11.49
CA GLY A 120 -3.94 -19.78 12.67
C GLY A 120 -3.71 -18.28 12.82
N VAL A 121 -3.25 -17.59 11.76
CA VAL A 121 -3.13 -16.13 11.75
C VAL A 121 -4.46 -15.56 11.26
N GLU A 122 -5.26 -15.01 12.19
CA GLU A 122 -6.49 -14.27 11.86
C GLU A 122 -6.14 -12.82 11.53
N ILE A 123 -6.46 -12.39 10.31
CA ILE A 123 -6.21 -11.04 9.76
C ILE A 123 -7.46 -10.53 9.09
#